data_AF-A0A368YX01-F1
#
_entry.id   AF-A0A368YX01-F1
#
_cell.length_a   1.000
_cell.length_b   1.000
_cell.length_c   1.000
_cell.angle_alpha   90.00
_cell.angle_beta   90.00
_cell.angle_gamma   90.00
#
_symmetry.space_group_name_H-M   'P 1'
#
loop_
_entity.id
_entity.type
_entity.pdbx_description
1 polymer ?
#
loop_
_entity_poly.entity_id
_entity_poly.type
_entity_poly.pdbx_seq_one_letter_code
_entity_poly.pdbx_strand_id
1 'polypeptide(L)'
;MDHPEGAGSKRADRVEFDRRVHVEFRGAQLSSDGGLLVMRELDDALGLSDLAAKALRDTRRGKNTVHRLDGLFRQSVFGRLAGYEDVNDADRLALDPVMRQVVGGRAVDAQAASASQMGRFETETLAQPENRAALADLNGQWIDRFHDRNGLKYIVLDMDSSVSPTHGDQEGAAWNGHFD
;
A
#
# COMPACT_ATOMS: atom_id res chain seq x y z
N MET A 1 -0.45 5.13 41.49
CA MET A 1 0.15 5.27 40.15
C MET A 1 -0.84 4.62 39.22
N ASP A 2 -1.84 5.40 38.84
CA ASP A 2 -2.99 4.91 38.09
C ASP A 2 -2.55 4.69 36.65
N HIS A 3 -2.60 3.44 36.20
CA HIS A 3 -2.48 3.12 34.79
C HIS A 3 -3.71 3.71 34.09
N PRO A 4 -3.55 4.59 33.08
CA PRO A 4 -4.69 5.01 32.30
C PRO A 4 -5.19 3.78 31.53
N GLU A 5 -6.40 3.34 31.88
CA GLU A 5 -7.14 2.34 31.12
C GLU A 5 -7.26 2.83 29.67
N GLY A 6 -6.59 2.13 28.77
CA GLY A 6 -6.67 2.41 27.33
C GLY A 6 -8.13 2.28 26.88
N ALA A 7 -8.65 3.35 26.28
CA ALA A 7 -10.04 3.47 25.85
C ALA A 7 -10.51 2.20 25.09
N GLY A 8 -11.36 1.42 25.74
CA GLY A 8 -11.98 0.20 25.24
C GLY A 8 -13.07 0.47 24.20
N SER A 9 -12.73 1.16 23.11
CA SER A 9 -13.59 1.23 21.93
C SER A 9 -13.12 0.21 20.90
N LYS A 10 -13.96 -0.80 20.61
CA LYS A 10 -13.81 -1.68 19.44
C LYS A 10 -14.02 -0.86 18.16
N ARG A 11 -13.05 -0.04 17.79
CA ARG A 11 -13.04 0.64 16.50
C ARG A 11 -12.57 -0.36 15.44
N ALA A 12 -13.27 -0.43 14.31
CA ALA A 12 -12.96 -1.36 13.22
C ALA A 12 -11.59 -1.11 12.56
N ASP A 13 -10.95 0.01 12.89
CA ASP A 13 -9.70 0.49 12.31
C ASP A 13 -8.55 0.49 13.33
N ARG A 14 -8.69 -0.27 14.41
CA ARG A 14 -7.61 -0.41 15.39
C ARG A 14 -6.50 -1.23 14.77
N VAL A 15 -5.30 -0.66 14.75
CA VAL A 15 -4.06 -1.34 14.40
C VAL A 15 -3.69 -2.38 15.47
N GLU A 16 -3.28 -3.58 15.05
CA GLU A 16 -2.86 -4.68 15.92
C GLU A 16 -1.54 -5.30 15.44
N PHE A 17 -0.44 -4.73 15.92
CA PHE A 17 0.91 -5.19 15.58
C PHE A 17 1.14 -6.67 15.91
N ASP A 18 1.74 -7.39 14.95
CA ASP A 18 2.19 -8.77 15.17
C ASP A 18 3.25 -8.82 16.30
N ARG A 19 2.85 -9.41 17.43
CA ARG A 19 3.67 -9.50 18.64
C ARG A 19 4.93 -10.37 18.48
N ARG A 20 5.05 -11.11 17.37
CA ARG A 20 6.24 -11.90 17.04
C ARG A 20 7.34 -11.06 16.40
N VAL A 21 7.00 -9.84 15.94
CA VAL A 21 7.99 -8.92 15.37
C VAL A 21 8.67 -8.17 16.52
N HIS A 22 9.99 -8.33 16.59
CA HIS A 22 10.83 -7.70 17.61
C HIS A 22 11.99 -6.96 16.95
N VAL A 23 12.37 -5.82 17.53
CA VAL A 23 13.56 -5.08 17.11
C VAL A 23 14.75 -5.60 17.93
N GLU A 24 15.71 -6.21 17.26
CA GLU A 24 16.95 -6.69 17.87
C GLU A 24 18.17 -6.02 17.22
N PHE A 25 19.12 -5.55 18.05
CA PHE A 25 20.39 -5.00 17.58
C PHE A 25 21.44 -6.12 17.40
N ARG A 26 21.08 -7.15 16.63
CA ARG A 26 21.95 -8.27 16.27
C ARG A 26 22.14 -8.25 14.76
N GLY A 27 23.37 -8.03 14.29
CA GLY A 27 23.68 -7.73 12.88
C GLY A 27 23.38 -8.81 11.83
N ALA A 28 22.62 -9.86 12.16
CA ALA A 28 22.33 -10.99 11.27
C ALA A 28 21.11 -10.77 10.36
N GLN A 29 20.15 -9.93 10.74
CA GLN A 29 18.95 -9.61 9.96
C GLN A 29 18.64 -8.11 10.06
N LEU A 30 19.24 -7.33 9.17
CA LEU A 30 19.08 -5.87 9.13
C LEU A 30 18.16 -5.47 7.98
N SER A 31 17.26 -4.51 8.23
CA SER A 31 16.44 -3.88 7.21
C SER A 31 16.40 -2.37 7.43
N SER A 32 16.46 -1.61 6.35
CA SER A 32 16.22 -0.15 6.34
C SER A 32 14.73 0.19 6.24
N ASP A 33 13.89 -0.80 5.95
CA ASP A 33 12.53 -0.57 5.46
C ASP A 33 11.48 -0.78 6.58
N GLY A 34 11.91 -0.71 7.85
CA GLY A 34 11.08 -0.97 9.03
C GLY A 34 9.79 -0.13 9.11
N GLY A 35 9.77 1.05 8.50
CA GLY A 35 8.57 1.89 8.39
C GLY A 35 7.43 1.21 7.62
N LEU A 36 7.72 0.26 6.72
CA LEU A 36 6.71 -0.50 5.99
C LEU A 36 5.82 -1.36 6.91
N LEU A 37 6.28 -1.70 8.11
CA LEU A 37 5.45 -2.42 9.07
C LEU A 37 4.26 -1.57 9.53
N VAL A 38 4.42 -0.25 9.69
CA VAL A 38 3.29 0.65 10.03
C VAL A 38 2.27 0.69 8.89
N MET A 39 2.75 0.66 7.65
CA MET A 39 1.91 0.67 6.47
C MET A 39 1.16 -0.65 6.29
N ARG A 40 1.81 -1.77 6.59
CA ARG A 40 1.18 -3.09 6.63
C ARG A 40 0.04 -3.12 7.64
N GLU A 41 0.26 -2.57 8.82
CA GLU A 41 -0.73 -2.56 9.89
C GLU A 41 -1.94 -1.67 9.58
N LEU A 42 -1.70 -0.54 8.91
CA LEU A 42 -2.77 0.28 8.35
C LEU A 42 -3.55 -0.49 7.28
N ASP A 43 -2.86 -1.20 6.39
CA ASP A 43 -3.49 -2.04 5.38
C ASP A 43 -4.26 -3.23 5.99
N ASP A 44 -3.74 -3.88 7.03
CA ASP A 44 -4.44 -4.96 7.74
C ASP A 44 -5.70 -4.42 8.44
N ALA A 45 -5.64 -3.20 9.00
CA ALA A 45 -6.80 -2.55 9.62
C ALA A 45 -7.87 -2.15 8.58
N LEU A 46 -7.47 -1.52 7.46
CA LEU A 46 -8.40 -0.95 6.48
C LEU A 46 -8.75 -1.90 5.31
N GLY A 47 -7.93 -2.92 5.09
CA GLY A 47 -8.13 -4.01 4.13
C GLY A 47 -7.97 -3.62 2.66
N LEU A 48 -6.99 -2.80 2.29
CA LEU A 48 -6.73 -2.43 0.89
C LEU A 48 -6.28 -3.65 0.09
N SER A 49 -5.30 -4.41 0.58
CA SER A 49 -4.79 -5.62 -0.09
C SER A 49 -5.84 -6.72 -0.20
N ASP A 50 -6.75 -6.80 0.78
CA ASP A 50 -7.89 -7.72 0.74
C ASP A 50 -8.92 -7.32 -0.32
N LEU A 51 -9.15 -6.02 -0.54
CA LEU A 51 -9.97 -5.53 -1.65
C LEU A 51 -9.31 -5.87 -2.98
N ALA A 52 -8.01 -5.55 -3.11
CA ALA A 52 -7.25 -5.83 -4.31
C ALA A 52 -7.29 -7.32 -4.67
N ALA A 53 -7.05 -8.21 -3.70
CA ALA A 53 -7.07 -9.65 -3.95
C ALA A 53 -8.44 -10.20 -4.36
N LYS A 54 -9.54 -9.54 -3.98
CA LYS A 54 -10.91 -9.90 -4.39
C LYS A 54 -11.28 -9.32 -5.75
N ALA A 55 -10.81 -8.12 -6.05
CA ALA A 55 -11.12 -7.39 -7.27
C ALA A 55 -10.27 -7.85 -8.46
N LEU A 56 -8.99 -8.18 -8.22
CA LEU A 56 -8.07 -8.61 -9.25
C LEU A 56 -8.36 -10.04 -9.70
N ARG A 57 -8.42 -10.21 -11.01
CA ARG A 57 -8.51 -11.52 -11.66
C ARG A 57 -7.12 -12.17 -11.71
N ASP A 58 -6.96 -13.25 -10.97
CA ASP A 58 -5.77 -14.09 -11.03
C ASP A 58 -5.85 -15.06 -12.21
N THR A 59 -5.06 -14.84 -13.26
CA THR A 59 -4.99 -15.72 -14.43
C THR A 59 -3.92 -16.79 -14.31
N ARG A 60 -3.13 -16.78 -13.23
CA ARG A 60 -2.06 -17.76 -13.00
C ARG A 60 -2.70 -19.13 -12.80
N ARG A 61 -2.30 -20.10 -13.62
CA ARG A 61 -2.82 -21.47 -13.57
C ARG A 61 -1.82 -22.40 -12.88
N GLY A 62 -2.32 -23.29 -12.03
CA GLY A 62 -1.55 -24.42 -11.49
C GLY A 62 -1.52 -24.50 -9.96
N LYS A 63 -0.99 -25.62 -9.44
CA LYS A 63 -0.84 -25.89 -8.01
C LYS A 63 0.43 -25.25 -7.39
N ASN A 64 1.22 -24.54 -8.19
CA ASN A 64 2.53 -23.99 -7.82
C ASN A 64 2.49 -22.49 -7.50
N THR A 65 1.32 -21.91 -7.24
CA THR A 65 1.20 -20.52 -6.81
C THR A 65 1.78 -20.38 -5.40
N VAL A 66 3.03 -19.92 -5.30
CA VAL A 66 3.76 -19.77 -4.02
C VAL A 66 3.21 -18.58 -3.23
N HIS A 67 3.05 -17.44 -3.89
CA HIS A 67 2.57 -16.20 -3.28
C HIS A 67 1.11 -15.94 -3.64
N ARG A 68 0.33 -15.59 -2.61
CA ARG A 68 -1.05 -15.13 -2.77
C ARG A 68 -1.08 -13.77 -3.47
N LEU A 69 -2.23 -13.43 -4.06
CA LEU A 69 -2.40 -12.19 -4.81
C LEU A 69 -2.27 -10.94 -3.93
N ASP A 70 -2.81 -10.98 -2.71
CA ASP A 70 -2.63 -9.95 -1.68
C ASP A 70 -1.16 -9.73 -1.33
N GLY A 71 -0.38 -10.81 -1.15
CA GLY A 71 1.05 -10.70 -0.84
C GLY A 71 1.87 -10.08 -1.97
N LEU A 72 1.57 -10.43 -3.23
CA LEU A 72 2.20 -9.80 -4.40
C LEU A 72 1.80 -8.34 -4.55
N PHE A 73 0.53 -8.03 -4.30
CA PHE A 73 0.03 -6.66 -4.33
C PHE A 73 0.73 -5.81 -3.26
N ARG A 74 0.84 -6.31 -2.02
CA ARG A 74 1.60 -5.66 -0.95
C ARG A 74 3.04 -5.38 -1.34
N GLN A 75 3.74 -6.37 -1.87
CA GLN A 75 5.13 -6.19 -2.31
C GLN A 75 5.24 -5.13 -3.40
N SER A 76 4.31 -5.10 -4.36
CA SER A 76 4.29 -4.14 -5.47
C SER A 76 4.03 -2.70 -5.00
N VAL A 77 3.05 -2.50 -4.12
CA VAL A 77 2.70 -1.16 -3.60
C VAL A 77 3.73 -0.67 -2.59
N PHE A 78 4.16 -1.53 -1.67
CA PHE A 78 5.04 -1.12 -0.58
C PHE A 78 6.50 -1.02 -1.02
N GLY A 79 6.89 -1.77 -2.05
CA GLY A 79 8.17 -1.55 -2.74
C GLY A 79 8.25 -0.12 -3.26
N ARG A 80 7.23 0.33 -4.01
CA ARG A 80 7.14 1.72 -4.51
C ARG A 80 7.11 2.74 -3.38
N LEU A 81 6.37 2.46 -2.31
CA LEU A 81 6.32 3.34 -1.14
C LEU A 81 7.69 3.50 -0.45
N ALA A 82 8.53 2.46 -0.47
CA ALA A 82 9.90 2.50 0.03
C ALA A 82 10.92 3.00 -1.00
N GLY A 83 10.50 3.43 -2.19
CA GLY A 83 11.37 3.96 -3.24
C GLY A 83 11.92 2.93 -4.23
N TYR A 84 11.42 1.69 -4.20
CA TYR A 84 11.75 0.63 -5.15
C TYR A 84 10.69 0.60 -6.26
N GLU A 85 10.88 1.45 -7.27
CA GLU A 85 9.91 1.62 -8.37
C GLU A 85 9.96 0.46 -9.38
N ASP A 86 11.14 -0.12 -9.56
CA ASP A 86 11.42 -1.21 -10.49
C ASP A 86 11.49 -2.57 -9.78
N VAL A 87 11.38 -3.65 -10.55
CA VAL A 87 11.45 -5.03 -10.03
C VAL A 87 12.88 -5.54 -9.83
N ASN A 88 13.91 -4.76 -10.12
CA ASN A 88 15.32 -5.14 -10.04
C ASN A 88 15.78 -5.41 -8.59
N ASP A 89 15.24 -4.68 -7.62
CA ASP A 89 15.52 -4.87 -6.19
C ASP A 89 14.75 -6.04 -5.57
N ALA A 90 13.77 -6.60 -6.27
CA ALA A 90 12.88 -7.60 -5.71
C ALA A 90 13.61 -8.88 -5.26
N ASP A 91 14.73 -9.25 -5.89
CA ASP A 91 15.54 -10.41 -5.44
C ASP A 91 16.25 -10.14 -4.10
N ARG A 92 16.71 -8.90 -3.88
CA ARG A 92 17.28 -8.49 -2.59
C ARG A 92 16.18 -8.39 -1.53
N LEU A 93 15.07 -7.74 -1.88
CA LEU A 93 13.91 -7.55 -1.01
C LEU A 93 13.21 -8.87 -0.69
N ALA A 94 13.31 -9.89 -1.54
CA ALA A 94 12.77 -11.22 -1.25
C ALA A 94 13.32 -11.82 0.05
N LEU A 95 14.57 -11.49 0.39
CA LEU A 95 15.25 -11.95 1.59
C LEU A 95 15.16 -10.96 2.76
N ASP A 96 14.71 -9.74 2.52
CA ASP A 96 14.58 -8.70 3.53
C ASP A 96 13.53 -9.12 4.59
N PRO A 97 13.88 -9.10 5.89
CA PRO A 97 12.99 -9.58 6.94
C PRO A 97 11.71 -8.73 7.05
N VAL A 98 11.76 -7.43 6.76
CA VAL A 98 10.58 -6.56 6.78
C VAL A 98 9.71 -6.83 5.56
N MET A 99 10.28 -6.97 4.37
CA MET A 99 9.50 -7.28 3.17
C MET A 99 8.83 -8.67 3.27
N ARG A 100 9.50 -9.65 3.85
CA ARG A 100 8.91 -10.97 4.15
C ARG A 100 7.71 -10.86 5.09
N GLN A 101 7.78 -9.97 6.07
CA GLN A 101 6.65 -9.64 6.93
C GLN A 101 5.53 -8.94 6.13
N VAL A 102 5.86 -7.92 5.33
CA VAL A 102 4.91 -7.21 4.47
C VAL A 102 4.11 -8.18 3.58
N VAL A 103 4.78 -9.11 2.90
CA VAL A 103 4.13 -10.11 2.05
C VAL A 103 3.29 -11.11 2.84
N GLY A 104 3.75 -11.49 4.03
CA GLY A 104 3.01 -12.37 4.93
C GLY A 104 2.91 -13.82 4.46
N GLY A 105 2.11 -14.61 5.20
CA GLY A 105 1.91 -16.03 4.91
C GLY A 105 3.22 -16.82 4.87
N ARG A 106 3.44 -17.60 3.81
CA ARG A 106 4.65 -18.42 3.65
C ARG A 106 5.93 -17.58 3.49
N ALA A 107 5.84 -16.31 3.10
CA ALA A 107 7.01 -15.45 2.91
C ALA A 107 7.71 -15.12 4.24
N VAL A 108 6.95 -15.12 5.35
CA VAL A 108 7.48 -14.87 6.70
C VAL A 108 8.60 -15.85 7.03
N ASP A 109 8.45 -17.14 6.68
CA ASP A 109 9.43 -18.19 6.98
C ASP A 109 10.37 -18.51 5.81
N ALA A 110 9.96 -18.21 4.57
CA ALA A 110 10.75 -18.45 3.37
C ALA A 110 11.32 -17.14 2.79
N GLN A 111 10.74 -16.65 1.71
CA GLN A 111 11.14 -15.42 1.02
C GLN A 111 9.91 -14.77 0.39
N ALA A 112 9.97 -13.47 0.16
CA ALA A 112 9.02 -12.74 -0.67
C ALA A 112 9.26 -13.05 -2.17
N ALA A 113 8.47 -12.44 -3.07
CA ALA A 113 8.54 -12.77 -4.49
C ALA A 113 9.80 -12.22 -5.15
N SER A 114 10.40 -13.01 -6.04
CA SER A 114 11.58 -12.62 -6.82
C SER A 114 11.27 -11.61 -7.92
N ALA A 115 12.31 -11.05 -8.54
CA ALA A 115 12.19 -10.13 -9.67
C ALA A 115 11.35 -10.71 -10.82
N SER A 116 11.55 -11.98 -11.15
CA SER A 116 10.76 -12.64 -12.22
C SER A 116 9.29 -12.90 -11.83
N GLN A 117 9.01 -13.11 -10.55
CA GLN A 117 7.64 -13.25 -10.06
C GLN A 117 6.92 -11.91 -10.03
N MET A 118 7.59 -10.85 -9.56
CA MET A 118 7.07 -9.48 -9.57
C MET A 118 6.89 -8.95 -10.99
N GLY A 119 7.87 -9.15 -11.87
CA GLY A 119 7.78 -8.74 -13.26
C GLY A 119 6.56 -9.32 -13.98
N ARG A 120 6.31 -10.64 -13.84
CA ARG A 120 5.10 -11.27 -14.38
C ARG A 120 3.82 -10.77 -13.70
N PHE A 121 3.84 -10.56 -12.39
CA PHE A 121 2.68 -10.01 -11.70
C PHE A 121 2.30 -8.64 -12.27
N GLU A 122 3.27 -7.73 -12.44
CA GLU A 122 2.99 -6.39 -12.93
C GLU A 122 2.64 -6.36 -14.44
N THR A 123 3.33 -7.14 -15.26
CA THR A 123 3.19 -7.10 -16.73
C THR A 123 2.15 -8.06 -17.30
N GLU A 124 1.90 -9.20 -16.66
CA GLU A 124 0.95 -10.22 -17.14
C GLU A 124 -0.33 -10.27 -16.31
N THR A 125 -0.31 -9.83 -15.05
CA THR A 125 -1.52 -9.80 -14.18
C THR A 125 -2.09 -8.39 -14.10
N LEU A 126 -1.38 -7.43 -13.52
CA LEU A 126 -1.91 -6.08 -13.30
C LEU A 126 -2.19 -5.33 -14.61
N ALA A 127 -1.41 -5.58 -15.66
CA ALA A 127 -1.59 -4.94 -16.95
C ALA A 127 -2.81 -5.43 -17.76
N GLN A 128 -3.52 -6.47 -17.32
CA GLN A 128 -4.74 -6.92 -18.00
C GLN A 128 -5.81 -5.82 -17.97
N PRO A 129 -6.58 -5.62 -19.05
CA PRO A 129 -7.59 -4.57 -19.12
C PRO A 129 -8.57 -4.57 -17.94
N GLU A 130 -9.03 -5.75 -17.53
CA GLU A 130 -9.97 -5.92 -16.41
C GLU A 130 -9.32 -5.55 -15.07
N ASN A 131 -8.05 -5.91 -14.89
CA ASN A 131 -7.31 -5.60 -13.67
C ASN A 131 -6.93 -4.11 -13.60
N ARG A 132 -6.64 -3.46 -14.73
CA ARG A 132 -6.44 -2.01 -14.78
C ARG A 132 -7.69 -1.25 -14.38
N ALA A 133 -8.86 -1.67 -14.87
CA ALA A 133 -10.14 -1.09 -14.46
C ALA A 133 -10.38 -1.31 -12.97
N ALA A 134 -10.17 -2.54 -12.47
CA ALA A 134 -10.31 -2.84 -11.04
C ALA A 134 -9.36 -2.02 -10.16
N LEU A 135 -8.12 -1.78 -10.58
CA LEU A 135 -7.16 -0.92 -9.87
C LEU A 135 -7.59 0.55 -9.86
N ALA A 136 -8.15 1.06 -10.95
CA ALA A 136 -8.67 2.44 -11.01
C ALA A 136 -9.83 2.65 -10.03
N ASP A 137 -10.71 1.66 -9.89
CA ASP A 137 -11.85 1.70 -8.97
C ASP A 137 -11.46 1.41 -7.51
N LEU A 138 -10.30 0.79 -7.27
CA LEU A 138 -9.87 0.29 -5.96
C LEU A 138 -9.79 1.40 -4.90
N ASN A 139 -9.29 2.58 -5.28
CA ASN A 139 -9.17 3.71 -4.37
C ASN A 139 -10.54 4.18 -3.87
N GLY A 140 -11.54 4.24 -4.77
CA GLY A 140 -12.92 4.58 -4.41
C GLY A 140 -13.50 3.55 -3.43
N GLN A 141 -13.36 2.26 -3.75
CA GLN A 141 -13.84 1.18 -2.87
C GLN A 141 -13.18 1.18 -1.49
N TRP A 142 -11.90 1.57 -1.41
CA TRP A 142 -11.18 1.66 -0.15
C TRP A 142 -11.66 2.84 0.70
N ILE A 143 -11.89 4.00 0.07
CA ILE A 143 -12.48 5.18 0.71
C ILE A 143 -13.90 4.88 1.20
N ASP A 144 -14.73 4.25 0.37
CA ASP A 144 -16.10 3.87 0.73
C ASP A 144 -16.11 2.94 1.95
N ARG A 145 -15.25 1.90 1.94
CA ARG A 145 -15.12 1.01 3.10
C ARG A 145 -14.71 1.76 4.36
N PHE A 146 -13.77 2.70 4.26
CA PHE A 146 -13.36 3.50 5.41
C PHE A 146 -14.52 4.34 5.95
N HIS A 147 -15.30 4.99 5.06
CA HIS A 147 -16.48 5.75 5.45
C HIS A 147 -17.57 4.87 6.06
N ASP A 148 -17.84 3.69 5.50
CA ASP A 148 -18.82 2.74 6.02
C ASP A 148 -18.50 2.30 7.47
N ARG A 149 -17.22 2.18 7.80
CA ARG A 149 -16.76 1.75 9.13
C ARG A 149 -16.74 2.88 10.16
N ASN A 150 -16.47 4.11 9.75
CA ASN A 150 -16.19 5.23 10.66
C ASN A 150 -17.27 6.30 10.69
N GLY A 151 -18.11 6.34 9.67
CA GLY A 151 -19.00 7.44 9.37
C GLY A 151 -18.24 8.66 8.85
N LEU A 152 -18.88 9.39 7.92
CA LEU A 152 -18.37 10.66 7.40
C LEU A 152 -19.14 11.82 8.04
N LYS A 153 -18.46 12.64 8.84
CA LYS A 153 -19.10 13.79 9.52
C LYS A 153 -19.01 15.09 8.71
N TYR A 154 -17.90 15.28 8.01
CA TYR A 154 -17.62 16.44 7.19
C TYR A 154 -16.55 16.06 6.15
N ILE A 155 -16.55 16.75 5.02
CA ILE A 155 -15.52 16.65 3.98
C ILE A 155 -14.77 17.98 3.97
N VAL A 156 -13.46 17.94 4.10
CA VAL A 156 -12.60 19.11 3.87
C VAL A 156 -12.11 19.02 2.44
N LEU A 157 -12.53 19.96 1.61
CA LEU A 157 -12.02 20.11 0.24
C LEU A 157 -10.89 21.12 0.29
N ASP A 158 -9.68 20.64 0.10
CA ASP A 158 -8.55 21.53 -0.13
C ASP A 158 -8.63 22.04 -1.57
N MET A 159 -8.68 23.36 -1.73
CA MET A 159 -8.68 24.01 -3.03
C MET A 159 -7.35 24.73 -3.16
N ASP A 160 -6.30 23.98 -3.47
CA ASP A 160 -5.05 24.57 -3.91
C ASP A 160 -5.28 25.33 -5.21
N SER A 161 -4.85 26.59 -5.27
CA SER A 161 -4.81 27.33 -6.51
C SER A 161 -3.77 26.67 -7.42
N SER A 162 -4.21 25.85 -8.38
CA SER A 162 -3.34 25.45 -9.48
C SER A 162 -2.93 26.71 -10.24
N VAL A 163 -1.61 26.92 -10.42
CA VAL A 163 -1.13 27.97 -11.32
C VAL A 163 -1.72 27.71 -12.70
N SER A 164 -2.67 28.54 -13.11
CA SER A 164 -3.24 28.54 -14.45
C SER A 164 -2.62 29.69 -15.22
N PRO A 165 -1.45 29.51 -15.84
CA PRO A 165 -0.78 30.60 -16.54
C PRO A 165 -1.70 31.12 -17.65
N THR A 166 -2.00 32.42 -17.60
CA THR A 166 -2.71 33.09 -18.69
C THR A 166 -1.78 33.27 -19.87
N HIS A 167 -2.25 32.97 -21.07
CA HIS A 167 -1.47 33.12 -22.31
C HIS A 167 -2.12 34.16 -23.22
N GLY A 168 -1.33 35.11 -23.73
CA GLY A 168 -1.83 36.19 -24.59
C GLY A 168 -2.75 37.17 -23.85
N ASP A 169 -3.71 37.76 -24.57
CA ASP A 169 -4.62 38.80 -24.05
C ASP A 169 -5.87 38.21 -23.38
N GLN A 170 -5.71 37.15 -22.59
CA GLN A 170 -6.83 36.53 -21.87
C GLN A 170 -7.43 37.50 -20.85
N GLU A 171 -8.77 37.55 -20.81
CA GLU A 171 -9.52 38.38 -19.87
C GLU A 171 -9.16 37.97 -18.43
N GLY A 172 -8.81 38.94 -17.59
CA GLY A 172 -8.39 38.69 -16.20
C GLY A 172 -6.90 38.40 -15.99
N ALA A 173 -6.06 38.42 -17.04
CA ALA A 173 -4.61 38.16 -16.94
C ALA A 173 -3.84 39.10 -15.99
N ALA A 174 -4.35 40.32 -15.77
CA ALA A 174 -3.76 41.28 -14.83
C ALA A 174 -3.73 40.77 -13.37
N TRP A 175 -4.58 39.80 -13.02
CA TRP A 175 -4.69 39.23 -11.68
C TRP A 175 -3.91 37.92 -11.50
N ASN A 176 -3.15 37.49 -12.51
CA ASN A 176 -2.42 36.22 -12.53
C ASN A 176 -0.94 36.35 -12.07
N GLY A 177 -0.57 37.50 -11.51
CA GLY A 177 0.72 37.72 -10.84
C GLY A 177 0.54 37.58 -9.32
N HIS A 178 1.33 36.71 -8.69
CA HIS A 178 1.39 36.63 -7.23
C HIS A 178 1.88 37.96 -6.64
N PHE A 179 1.34 38.36 -5.49
CA PHE A 179 1.88 39.45 -4.67
C PHE A 179 3.28 39.06 -4.17
N ASP A 180 4.26 39.95 -4.29
CA ASP A 180 5.60 39.81 -3.68
C ASP A 180 5.54 39.84 -2.14
#